data_AF-A0A816LV31-F1
#
_entry.id   AF-A0A816LV31-F1
#
_cell.length_a   1.000
_cell.length_b   1.000
_cell.length_c   1.000
_cell.angle_alpha   90.00
_cell.angle_beta   90.00
_cell.angle_gamma   90.00
#
_symmetry.space_group_name_H-M   'P 1'
#
loop_
_entity.id
_entity.type
_entity.pdbx_description
1 polymer ?
#
loop_
_entity_poly.entity_id
_entity_poly.type
_entity_poly.pdbx_seq_one_letter_code
_entity_poly.pdbx_strand_id
1 'polypeptide(L)'
;LSCREASKIIRISKSSVQRAINCFEETGAFHDRRRSGRPKKLNDRNVRMLKRLTENDGRYSSREITNKLNNSLKNPHCKKKCLAHFNWTINDWKRVIFSNETTFYVIKRKNKVKIWRTKDEQWKEGCMEVAAIGGGGRVNFWGAIASEGTDNYLIPKVHLYQMENDFFYQHDNARYHVSRQVQTKLHELGIKLSEWSAKSPDLNAIKHLWSIIDDKLKSRSISSVNELTEALSTEWLSIKPELCYELVFTMSKKIQKCIANNGKYIHY
;
A
#
# COMPACT_ATOMS: atom_id res chain seq x y z
N LEU A 1 -23.17 24.91 -37.41
CA LEU A 1 -22.87 23.47 -37.29
C LEU A 1 -23.85 22.85 -36.30
N SER A 2 -24.64 21.86 -36.71
CA SER A 2 -25.52 21.13 -35.80
C SER A 2 -24.72 20.19 -34.88
N CYS A 3 -25.26 19.86 -33.70
CA CYS A 3 -24.63 18.92 -32.77
C CYS A 3 -24.35 17.54 -33.40
N ARG A 4 -25.14 17.14 -34.41
CA ARG A 4 -24.99 15.86 -35.12
C ARG A 4 -23.83 15.90 -36.11
N GLU A 5 -23.64 17.02 -36.80
CA GLU A 5 -22.51 17.23 -37.72
C GLU A 5 -21.20 17.36 -36.95
N ALA A 6 -21.20 18.16 -35.87
CA ALA A 6 -20.05 18.30 -34.98
C ALA A 6 -19.63 16.94 -34.39
N SER A 7 -20.60 16.13 -33.92
CA SER A 7 -20.36 14.78 -33.41
C SER A 7 -19.68 13.85 -34.42
N LYS A 8 -20.07 13.91 -35.70
CA LYS A 8 -19.44 13.12 -36.78
C LYS A 8 -18.01 13.55 -37.05
N ILE A 9 -17.75 14.86 -37.05
CA ILE A 9 -16.41 15.42 -37.31
C ILE A 9 -15.44 15.03 -36.18
N ILE A 10 -15.84 15.20 -34.92
CA ILE A 10 -14.96 14.99 -33.77
C ILE A 10 -14.99 13.55 -33.22
N ARG A 11 -15.84 12.68 -33.78
CA ARG A 11 -16.03 11.28 -33.35
C ARG A 11 -16.36 11.10 -31.86
N ILE A 12 -17.16 12.02 -31.30
CA ILE A 12 -17.65 11.95 -29.91
C ILE A 12 -19.19 11.88 -29.94
N SER A 13 -19.83 11.30 -28.92
CA SER A 13 -21.29 11.18 -28.86
C SER A 13 -22.00 12.54 -28.97
N LYS A 14 -23.12 12.59 -29.70
CA LYS A 14 -24.00 13.77 -29.81
C LYS A 14 -24.37 14.34 -28.43
N SER A 15 -24.61 13.47 -27.44
CA SER A 15 -24.96 13.86 -26.08
C SER A 15 -23.84 14.61 -25.37
N SER A 16 -22.57 14.29 -25.64
CA SER A 16 -21.42 14.99 -25.06
C SER A 16 -21.18 16.34 -25.74
N VAL A 17 -21.40 16.41 -27.07
CA VAL A 17 -21.38 17.67 -27.83
C VAL A 17 -22.43 18.63 -27.28
N GLN A 18 -23.66 18.15 -27.11
CA GLN A 18 -24.73 18.95 -26.54
C GLN A 18 -24.40 19.42 -25.12
N ARG A 19 -23.86 18.52 -24.27
CA ARG A 19 -23.46 18.87 -22.89
C ARG A 19 -22.39 19.95 -22.87
N ALA A 20 -21.43 19.88 -23.80
CA ALA A 20 -20.35 20.84 -23.92
C ALA A 20 -20.88 22.22 -24.37
N ILE A 21 -21.80 22.26 -25.33
CA ILE A 21 -22.46 23.50 -25.79
C ILE A 21 -23.26 24.13 -24.66
N ASN A 22 -24.12 23.36 -23.98
CA ASN A 22 -24.92 23.87 -22.86
C ASN A 22 -24.02 24.41 -21.74
N CYS A 23 -22.90 23.73 -21.44
CA CYS A 23 -21.96 24.20 -20.43
C CYS A 23 -21.31 25.53 -20.83
N PHE A 24 -21.01 25.72 -22.12
CA PHE A 24 -20.46 26.97 -22.64
C PHE A 24 -21.49 28.10 -22.61
N GLU A 25 -22.74 27.82 -23.00
CA GLU A 25 -23.84 28.80 -22.91
C GLU A 25 -24.10 29.25 -21.46
N GLU A 26 -24.02 28.32 -20.50
CA GLU A 26 -24.22 28.62 -19.08
C GLU A 26 -23.06 29.40 -18.42
N THR A 27 -21.81 29.14 -18.82
CA THR A 27 -20.62 29.60 -18.06
C THR A 27 -19.67 30.50 -18.84
N GLY A 28 -19.86 30.62 -20.16
CA GLY A 28 -18.96 31.34 -21.06
C GLY A 28 -17.57 30.69 -21.24
N ALA A 29 -17.33 29.51 -20.66
CA ALA A 29 -16.01 28.88 -20.66
C ALA A 29 -16.05 27.35 -20.72
N PHE A 30 -15.03 26.75 -21.34
CA PHE A 30 -14.81 25.30 -21.35
C PHE A 30 -13.87 24.89 -20.20
N HIS A 31 -14.32 25.08 -18.97
CA HIS A 31 -13.57 24.60 -17.80
C HIS A 31 -14.21 23.35 -17.22
N ASP A 32 -13.39 22.35 -16.91
CA ASP A 32 -13.82 21.19 -16.14
C ASP A 32 -14.45 21.66 -14.82
N ARG A 33 -15.73 21.32 -14.61
CA ARG A 33 -16.39 21.55 -13.31
C ARG A 33 -15.57 20.88 -12.22
N ARG A 34 -15.46 21.51 -11.04
CA ARG A 34 -14.82 20.89 -9.87
C ARG A 34 -15.49 19.54 -9.60
N ARG A 35 -14.76 18.46 -9.88
CA ARG A 35 -15.22 17.11 -9.58
C ARG A 35 -15.33 16.98 -8.06
N SER A 36 -16.38 16.31 -7.58
CA SER A 36 -16.49 15.92 -6.18
C SER A 36 -15.36 14.94 -5.86
N GLY A 37 -14.24 15.48 -5.39
CA GLY A 37 -13.08 14.70 -4.98
C GLY A 37 -13.37 13.90 -3.71
N ARG A 38 -12.37 13.13 -3.25
CA ARG A 38 -12.46 12.39 -1.99
C ARG A 38 -12.86 13.33 -0.85
N PRO A 39 -13.89 12.99 -0.05
CA PRO A 39 -14.22 13.74 1.15
C PRO A 39 -12.98 13.95 2.02
N LYS A 40 -12.80 15.16 2.54
CA LYS A 40 -11.63 15.48 3.36
C LYS A 40 -11.65 14.62 4.63
N LYS A 41 -10.55 13.90 4.87
CA LYS A 41 -10.37 13.12 6.12
C LYS A 41 -10.22 14.01 7.36
N LEU A 42 -9.81 15.25 7.15
CA LEU A 42 -9.58 16.25 8.20
C LEU A 42 -10.66 17.32 8.09
N ASN A 43 -11.26 17.68 9.23
CA ASN A 43 -12.15 18.83 9.32
C ASN A 43 -11.33 20.13 9.36
N ASP A 44 -11.99 21.28 9.23
CA ASP A 44 -11.31 22.58 9.16
C ASP A 44 -10.51 22.92 10.43
N ARG A 45 -10.92 22.40 11.59
CA ARG A 45 -10.16 22.51 12.85
C ARG A 45 -8.81 21.79 12.73
N ASN A 46 -8.80 20.55 12.23
CA ASN A 46 -7.59 19.75 12.05
C ASN A 46 -6.66 20.40 11.02
N VAL A 47 -7.21 20.97 9.94
CA VAL A 47 -6.42 21.70 8.92
C VAL A 47 -5.77 22.95 9.51
N ARG A 48 -6.50 23.74 10.31
CA ARG A 48 -5.93 24.91 11.02
C ARG A 48 -4.83 24.52 12.00
N MET A 49 -5.01 23.43 12.73
CA MET A 49 -3.98 22.91 13.63
C MET A 49 -2.73 22.47 12.87
N LEU A 50 -2.90 21.78 11.73
CA LEU A 50 -1.77 21.36 10.88
C LEU A 50 -0.97 22.57 10.41
N LYS A 51 -1.64 23.63 9.94
CA LYS A 51 -1.00 24.88 9.53
C LYS A 51 -0.18 25.51 10.67
N ARG A 52 -0.76 25.63 11.86
CA ARG A 52 -0.03 26.13 13.04
C ARG A 52 1.19 25.29 13.39
N LEU A 53 1.08 23.96 13.32
CA LEU A 53 2.21 23.06 13.60
C LEU A 53 3.34 23.22 12.59
N THR A 54 3.03 23.50 11.33
CA THR A 54 4.03 23.75 10.28
C THR A 54 4.58 25.17 10.30
N GLU A 55 3.77 26.16 10.69
CA GLU A 55 4.13 27.59 10.68
C GLU A 55 4.93 27.99 11.94
N ASN A 56 4.60 27.42 13.11
CA ASN A 56 5.26 27.79 14.37
C ASN A 56 6.63 27.14 14.57
N ASP A 57 6.92 26.03 13.89
CA ASP A 57 8.15 25.26 14.09
C ASP A 57 8.49 24.46 12.81
N GLY A 58 9.24 25.10 11.90
CA GLY A 58 9.64 24.48 10.62
C GLY A 58 10.59 23.28 10.76
N ARG A 59 10.91 22.85 11.98
CA ARG A 59 11.86 21.76 12.29
C ARG A 59 11.18 20.41 12.53
N TYR A 60 9.85 20.35 12.63
CA TYR A 60 9.19 19.05 12.80
C TYR A 60 9.24 18.25 11.51
N SER A 61 9.71 17.02 11.62
CA SER A 61 9.56 16.01 10.58
C SER A 61 8.07 15.69 10.35
N SER A 62 7.74 15.21 9.15
CA SER A 62 6.39 14.73 8.82
C SER A 62 5.85 13.71 9.83
N ARG A 63 6.74 12.92 10.46
CA ARG A 63 6.39 11.95 11.49
C ARG A 63 5.97 12.63 12.79
N GLU A 64 6.69 13.64 13.24
CA GLU A 64 6.37 14.40 14.45
C GLU A 64 5.06 15.17 14.31
N ILE A 65 4.85 15.81 13.15
CA ILE A 65 3.59 16.50 12.83
C ILE A 65 2.42 15.50 12.87
N THR A 66 2.60 14.33 12.25
CA THR A 66 1.58 13.27 12.25
C THR A 66 1.27 12.79 13.67
N ASN A 67 2.28 12.60 14.51
CA ASN A 67 2.11 12.19 15.90
C ASN A 67 1.35 13.24 16.73
N LYS A 68 1.71 14.52 16.61
CA LYS A 68 1.02 15.63 17.29
C LYS A 68 -0.44 15.76 16.84
N LEU A 69 -0.69 15.64 15.54
CA LEU A 69 -2.05 15.63 15.00
C LEU A 69 -2.84 14.43 15.52
N ASN A 70 -2.29 13.22 15.46
CA ASN A 70 -2.95 12.00 15.93
C ASN A 70 -3.30 12.05 17.43
N ASN A 71 -2.44 12.62 18.27
CA ASN A 71 -2.72 12.80 19.70
C ASN A 71 -3.92 13.75 19.95
N SER A 72 -4.18 14.69 19.05
CA SER A 72 -5.32 15.62 19.16
C SER A 72 -6.65 15.05 18.66
N LEU A 73 -6.61 13.93 17.92
CA LEU A 73 -7.81 13.26 17.44
C LEU A 73 -8.38 12.41 18.58
N LYS A 74 -9.66 12.63 18.93
CA LYS A 74 -10.38 11.82 19.94
C LYS A 74 -10.30 10.30 19.67
N ASN A 75 -10.14 9.90 18.40
CA ASN A 75 -9.93 8.51 17.98
C ASN A 75 -8.97 8.44 16.79
N PRO A 76 -7.70 8.01 16.98
CA PRO A 76 -6.79 7.73 15.88
C PRO A 76 -7.38 6.67 14.95
N HIS A 77 -7.40 6.93 13.64
CA HIS A 77 -8.08 6.06 12.66
C HIS A 77 -7.52 4.62 12.66
N CYS A 78 -6.22 4.45 12.93
CA CYS A 78 -5.59 3.14 13.06
C CYS A 78 -6.13 2.38 14.28
N LYS A 79 -6.24 3.05 15.43
CA LYS A 79 -6.78 2.48 16.67
C LYS A 79 -8.22 2.00 16.50
N LYS A 80 -9.09 2.80 15.86
CA LYS A 80 -10.49 2.40 15.61
C LYS A 80 -10.57 1.10 14.81
N LYS A 81 -9.75 0.96 13.77
CA LYS A 81 -9.71 -0.26 12.93
C LYS A 81 -9.10 -1.44 13.67
N CYS A 82 -8.08 -1.22 14.50
CA CYS A 82 -7.52 -2.27 15.35
C CYS A 82 -8.53 -2.77 16.41
N LEU A 83 -9.34 -1.88 16.98
CA LEU A 83 -10.38 -2.25 17.94
C LEU A 83 -11.45 -3.18 17.34
N ALA A 84 -11.74 -3.08 16.03
CA ALA A 84 -12.65 -4.01 15.35
C ALA A 84 -12.15 -5.46 15.37
N HIS A 85 -10.82 -5.64 15.49
CA HIS A 85 -10.15 -6.94 15.49
C HIS A 85 -9.59 -7.32 16.87
N PHE A 86 -9.95 -6.58 17.93
CA PHE A 86 -9.37 -6.79 19.27
C PHE A 86 -9.73 -8.16 19.87
N ASN A 87 -10.97 -8.60 19.66
CA ASN A 87 -11.49 -9.87 20.16
C ASN A 87 -11.31 -11.03 19.16
N TRP A 88 -10.60 -10.81 18.04
CA TRP A 88 -10.39 -11.86 17.06
C TRP A 88 -9.49 -12.95 17.63
N THR A 89 -10.00 -14.17 17.58
CA THR A 89 -9.30 -15.39 17.95
C THR A 89 -8.36 -15.84 16.83
N ILE A 90 -7.51 -16.82 17.13
CA ILE A 90 -6.63 -17.43 16.14
C ILE A 90 -7.43 -18.02 14.97
N ASN A 91 -8.61 -18.59 15.23
CA ASN A 91 -9.47 -19.13 14.18
C ASN A 91 -10.06 -18.05 13.28
N ASP A 92 -10.24 -16.83 13.78
CA ASP A 92 -10.62 -15.69 12.95
C ASP A 92 -9.46 -15.28 12.03
N TRP A 93 -8.24 -15.21 12.58
CA TRP A 93 -7.03 -14.87 11.81
C TRP A 93 -6.68 -15.92 10.75
N LYS A 94 -6.92 -17.21 11.03
CA LYS A 94 -6.72 -18.30 10.04
C LYS A 94 -7.53 -18.12 8.77
N ARG A 95 -8.69 -17.46 8.89
CA ARG A 95 -9.63 -17.19 7.80
C ARG A 95 -9.28 -15.92 7.01
N VAL A 96 -8.18 -15.25 7.34
CA VAL A 96 -7.75 -14.02 6.65
C VAL A 96 -6.71 -14.33 5.59
N ILE A 97 -6.96 -13.87 4.38
CA ILE A 97 -5.99 -13.87 3.28
C ILE A 97 -5.38 -12.48 3.19
N PHE A 98 -4.08 -12.36 3.44
CA PHE A 98 -3.32 -11.12 3.37
C PHE A 98 -2.64 -11.00 2.00
N SER A 99 -2.86 -9.91 1.28
CA SER A 99 -2.18 -9.62 0.01
C SER A 99 -1.45 -8.28 0.03
N ASN A 100 -0.45 -8.15 -0.85
CA ASN A 100 0.30 -6.92 -1.06
C ASN A 100 1.19 -6.99 -2.30
N GLU A 101 1.48 -5.82 -2.90
CA GLU A 101 2.52 -5.63 -3.91
C GLU A 101 3.85 -5.17 -3.30
N THR A 102 4.96 -5.72 -3.79
CA THR A 102 6.31 -5.25 -3.47
C THR A 102 7.16 -5.14 -4.73
N THR A 103 8.27 -4.40 -4.63
CA THR A 103 9.25 -4.25 -5.71
C THR A 103 10.61 -4.69 -5.22
N PHE A 104 11.22 -5.65 -5.91
CA PHE A 104 12.60 -6.07 -5.71
C PHE A 104 13.48 -5.48 -6.81
N TYR A 105 14.74 -5.21 -6.48
CA TYR A 105 15.71 -4.60 -7.39
C TYR A 105 16.90 -5.56 -7.55
N VAL A 106 17.39 -5.70 -8.78
CA VAL A 106 18.56 -6.54 -9.11
C VAL A 106 19.80 -5.98 -8.42
N ILE A 107 20.05 -4.68 -8.63
CA ILE A 107 21.09 -3.95 -7.90
C ILE A 107 20.40 -3.23 -6.74
N LYS A 108 20.52 -3.78 -5.53
CA LYS A 108 20.14 -3.06 -4.32
C LYS A 108 21.09 -1.88 -4.14
N ARG A 109 20.57 -0.72 -3.72
CA ARG A 109 21.44 0.34 -3.18
C ARG A 109 22.21 -0.27 -2.03
N LYS A 110 23.55 -0.34 -2.13
CA LYS A 110 24.37 -0.70 -0.99
C LYS A 110 24.03 0.25 0.16
N ASN A 111 24.01 -0.29 1.39
CA ASN A 111 23.92 0.57 2.56
C ASN A 111 25.09 1.55 2.50
N LYS A 112 24.81 2.85 2.70
CA LYS A 112 25.87 3.86 2.75
C LYS A 112 26.92 3.42 3.76
N VAL A 113 28.11 3.07 3.29
CA VAL A 113 29.23 2.76 4.16
C VAL A 113 29.66 4.06 4.85
N LYS A 114 29.75 4.04 6.18
CA LYS A 114 30.31 5.18 6.92
C LYS A 114 31.83 5.08 6.85
N ILE A 115 32.47 6.14 6.36
CA ILE A 115 33.92 6.23 6.19
C ILE A 115 34.41 7.40 7.02
N TRP A 116 35.46 7.19 7.82
CA TRP A 116 36.16 8.28 8.50
C TRP A 116 37.10 8.95 7.51
N ARG A 117 36.96 10.27 7.33
CA ARG A 117 37.77 11.05 6.39
C ARG A 117 37.89 12.51 6.84
N THR A 118 38.92 13.21 6.41
CA THR A 118 38.99 14.67 6.57
C THR A 118 38.17 15.38 5.47
N LYS A 119 38.02 16.72 5.56
CA LYS A 119 37.21 17.50 4.62
C LYS A 119 37.74 17.41 3.19
N ASP A 120 39.06 17.43 3.05
CA ASP A 120 39.76 17.47 1.76
C ASP A 120 39.73 16.12 1.03
N GLU A 121 39.40 15.05 1.75
CA GLU A 121 39.37 13.67 1.23
C GLU A 121 38.04 13.29 0.59
N GLN A 122 37.07 14.21 0.56
CA GLN A 122 35.70 13.90 0.11
C GLN A 122 35.60 13.35 -1.32
N TRP A 123 36.57 13.68 -2.17
CA TRP A 123 36.60 13.29 -3.58
C TRP A 123 37.66 12.22 -3.89
N LYS A 124 38.28 11.61 -2.86
CA LYS A 124 39.20 10.49 -3.08
C LYS A 124 38.40 9.25 -3.48
N GLU A 125 38.99 8.40 -4.34
CA GLU A 125 38.36 7.18 -4.88
C GLU A 125 37.86 6.21 -3.78
N GLY A 126 38.52 6.18 -2.61
CA GLY A 126 38.07 5.40 -1.44
C GLY A 126 36.99 6.07 -0.57
N CYS A 127 36.63 7.33 -0.84
CA CYS A 127 35.63 8.11 -0.08
C CYS A 127 34.35 8.39 -0.88
N MET A 128 34.31 7.95 -2.14
CA MET A 128 33.17 8.09 -3.04
C MET A 128 32.60 6.71 -3.35
N GLU A 129 31.29 6.58 -3.27
CA GLU A 129 30.58 5.41 -3.78
C GLU A 129 29.84 5.85 -5.04
N VAL A 130 30.03 5.12 -6.15
CA VAL A 130 29.24 5.34 -7.35
C VAL A 130 27.79 5.09 -6.98
N ALA A 131 26.96 6.14 -7.06
CA ALA A 131 25.54 5.99 -6.85
C ALA A 131 25.04 4.92 -7.83
N ALA A 132 24.39 3.87 -7.33
CA ALA A 132 23.66 2.94 -8.17
C ALA A 132 22.49 3.71 -8.82
N ILE A 133 22.77 4.39 -9.93
CA ILE A 133 21.79 5.10 -10.74
C ILE A 133 21.03 4.03 -11.52
N GLY A 134 19.96 3.51 -10.93
CA GLY A 134 18.78 2.99 -11.64
C GLY A 134 18.98 2.00 -12.79
N GLY A 135 20.08 1.25 -12.88
CA GLY A 135 20.45 0.47 -14.07
C GLY A 135 20.27 -1.04 -14.00
N GLY A 136 20.03 -1.62 -12.80
CA GLY A 136 20.01 -3.09 -12.64
C GLY A 136 18.72 -3.78 -13.08
N GLY A 137 17.61 -3.03 -13.20
CA GLY A 137 16.28 -3.60 -13.37
C GLY A 137 15.56 -3.91 -12.05
N ARG A 138 14.25 -4.16 -12.14
CA ARG A 138 13.36 -4.42 -11.01
C ARG A 138 12.29 -5.43 -11.37
N VAL A 139 11.79 -6.15 -10.37
CA VAL A 139 10.64 -7.05 -10.48
C VAL A 139 9.56 -6.55 -9.52
N ASN A 140 8.36 -6.29 -10.06
CA ASN A 140 7.18 -6.07 -9.23
C ASN A 140 6.52 -7.41 -8.98
N PHE A 141 6.27 -7.71 -7.71
CA PHE A 141 5.71 -8.98 -7.29
C PHE A 141 4.44 -8.72 -6.50
N TRP A 142 3.34 -9.34 -6.92
CA TRP A 142 2.09 -9.40 -6.16
C TRP A 142 2.01 -10.79 -5.55
N GLY A 143 1.63 -10.89 -4.28
CA GLY A 143 1.43 -12.17 -3.62
C GLY A 143 0.35 -12.10 -2.56
N ALA A 144 -0.12 -13.28 -2.16
CA ALA A 144 -1.03 -13.46 -1.04
C ALA A 144 -0.57 -14.59 -0.12
N ILE A 145 -0.89 -14.48 1.16
CA ILE A 145 -0.68 -15.53 2.16
C ILE A 145 -1.91 -15.75 3.00
N ALA A 146 -2.13 -17.00 3.39
CA ALA A 146 -3.07 -17.43 4.41
C ALA A 146 -2.30 -18.23 5.48
N SER A 147 -2.97 -18.60 6.57
CA SER A 147 -2.33 -19.39 7.63
C SER A 147 -1.80 -20.74 7.17
N GLU A 148 -2.34 -21.28 6.07
CA GLU A 148 -1.98 -22.58 5.49
C GLU A 148 -0.85 -22.50 4.45
N GLY A 149 -0.40 -21.30 4.08
CA GLY A 149 0.68 -21.13 3.11
C GLY A 149 0.54 -19.92 2.19
N THR A 150 1.38 -19.89 1.16
CA THR A 150 1.42 -18.86 0.13
C THR A 150 0.54 -19.20 -1.07
N ASP A 151 0.17 -18.18 -1.84
CA ASP A 151 -0.56 -18.34 -3.09
C ASP A 151 -0.08 -17.35 -4.16
N ASN A 152 0.10 -17.85 -5.38
CA ASN A 152 0.45 -17.07 -6.56
C ASN A 152 -0.77 -16.55 -7.32
N TYR A 153 -1.96 -17.13 -7.10
CA TYR A 153 -3.16 -16.75 -7.83
C TYR A 153 -4.36 -16.68 -6.87
N LEU A 154 -4.78 -15.45 -6.55
CA LEU A 154 -5.93 -15.22 -5.67
C LEU A 154 -7.20 -15.95 -6.15
N ILE A 155 -7.40 -16.07 -7.47
CA ILE A 155 -8.68 -16.48 -8.06
C ILE A 155 -8.93 -18.00 -7.96
N PRO A 156 -8.00 -18.90 -8.35
CA PRO A 156 -8.21 -20.34 -8.24
C PRO A 156 -8.49 -20.84 -6.82
N LYS A 157 -7.86 -20.24 -5.80
CA LYS A 157 -8.02 -20.64 -4.41
C LYS A 157 -9.12 -19.89 -3.66
N VAL A 158 -9.48 -18.67 -4.07
CA VAL A 158 -10.73 -18.04 -3.59
C VAL A 158 -11.92 -18.96 -3.87
N HIS A 159 -11.96 -19.64 -5.02
CA HIS A 159 -13.01 -20.62 -5.30
C HIS A 159 -12.99 -21.83 -4.35
N LEU A 160 -11.80 -22.32 -3.98
CA LEU A 160 -11.64 -23.42 -3.02
C LEU A 160 -12.00 -22.99 -1.59
N TYR A 161 -11.55 -21.81 -1.14
CA TYR A 161 -11.91 -21.25 0.17
C TYR A 161 -13.41 -20.91 0.26
N GLN A 162 -14.05 -20.46 -0.83
CA GLN A 162 -15.49 -20.19 -0.90
C GLN A 162 -16.35 -21.43 -0.70
N MET A 163 -15.86 -22.60 -1.09
CA MET A 163 -16.61 -23.86 -1.00
C MET A 163 -16.60 -24.45 0.42
N GLU A 164 -15.63 -24.09 1.26
CA GLU A 164 -15.44 -24.72 2.58
C GLU A 164 -15.43 -23.76 3.78
N ASN A 165 -15.15 -22.45 3.64
CA ASN A 165 -15.02 -21.55 4.79
C ASN A 165 -15.39 -20.08 4.52
N ASP A 166 -16.01 -19.43 5.52
CA ASP A 166 -16.21 -17.98 5.53
C ASP A 166 -14.86 -17.26 5.75
N PHE A 167 -14.29 -16.66 4.70
CA PHE A 167 -12.97 -16.01 4.73
C PHE A 167 -13.05 -14.48 4.57
N PHE A 168 -11.99 -13.80 5.03
CA PHE A 168 -11.80 -12.37 4.86
C PHE A 168 -10.59 -12.08 3.97
N TYR A 169 -10.78 -11.20 2.98
CA TYR A 169 -9.69 -10.71 2.14
C TYR A 169 -9.16 -9.38 2.68
N GLN A 170 -7.85 -9.31 2.89
CA GLN A 170 -7.14 -8.11 3.30
C GLN A 170 -6.21 -7.67 2.17
N HIS A 171 -6.45 -6.45 1.67
CA HIS A 171 -5.53 -5.73 0.79
C HIS A 171 -5.34 -4.30 1.31
N ASP A 172 -4.35 -3.58 0.78
CA ASP A 172 -4.12 -2.21 1.21
C ASP A 172 -5.17 -1.24 0.62
N ASN A 173 -5.32 -0.07 1.23
CA ASN A 173 -6.30 0.93 0.80
C ASN A 173 -5.77 1.84 -0.34
N ALA A 174 -4.88 1.34 -1.21
CA ALA A 174 -4.43 2.08 -2.38
C ALA A 174 -5.59 2.38 -3.35
N ARG A 175 -5.44 3.44 -4.14
CA ARG A 175 -6.53 4.03 -4.95
C ARG A 175 -7.18 3.03 -5.89
N TYR A 176 -6.39 2.14 -6.49
CA TYR A 176 -6.89 1.15 -7.44
C TYR A 176 -7.71 0.07 -6.74
N HIS A 177 -7.34 -0.36 -5.53
CA HIS A 177 -8.12 -1.36 -4.79
C HIS A 177 -9.44 -0.83 -4.22
N VAL A 178 -9.52 0.46 -3.89
CA VAL A 178 -10.77 1.11 -3.44
C VAL A 178 -11.59 1.69 -4.60
N SER A 179 -11.19 1.42 -5.85
CA SER A 179 -11.93 1.87 -7.02
C SER A 179 -13.28 1.16 -7.11
N ARG A 180 -14.28 1.83 -7.69
CA ARG A 180 -15.63 1.26 -7.86
C ARG A 180 -15.57 -0.08 -8.61
N GLN A 181 -14.75 -0.18 -9.65
CA GLN A 181 -14.61 -1.41 -10.44
C GLN A 181 -14.14 -2.59 -9.58
N VAL A 182 -13.10 -2.39 -8.76
CA VAL A 182 -12.59 -3.45 -7.88
C VAL A 182 -13.61 -3.79 -6.80
N GLN A 183 -14.22 -2.80 -6.14
CA GLN A 183 -15.22 -3.04 -5.10
C GLN A 183 -16.46 -3.77 -5.64
N THR A 184 -16.94 -3.40 -6.83
CA THR A 184 -18.02 -4.13 -7.51
C THR A 184 -17.59 -5.55 -7.83
N LYS A 185 -16.38 -5.77 -8.33
CA LYS A 185 -15.91 -7.11 -8.66
C LYS A 185 -15.77 -8.01 -7.44
N LEU A 186 -15.27 -7.48 -6.33
CA LEU A 186 -15.18 -8.21 -5.06
C LEU A 186 -16.58 -8.58 -4.54
N HIS A 187 -17.54 -7.68 -4.67
CA HIS A 187 -18.93 -7.94 -4.29
C HIS A 187 -19.58 -9.00 -5.18
N GLU A 188 -19.42 -8.93 -6.50
CA GLU A 188 -19.89 -9.97 -7.45
C GLU A 188 -19.31 -11.34 -7.12
N LEU A 189 -18.04 -11.37 -6.73
CA LEU A 189 -17.37 -12.60 -6.32
C LEU A 189 -17.75 -13.01 -4.89
N GLY A 190 -18.56 -12.26 -4.14
CA GLY A 190 -18.90 -12.59 -2.76
C GLY A 190 -17.72 -12.53 -1.77
N ILE A 191 -16.65 -11.81 -2.12
CA ILE A 191 -15.45 -11.69 -1.29
C ILE A 191 -15.70 -10.68 -0.17
N LYS A 192 -15.61 -11.12 1.09
CA LYS A 192 -15.71 -10.24 2.26
C LYS A 192 -14.40 -9.51 2.50
N LEU A 193 -14.43 -8.19 2.51
CA LEU A 193 -13.26 -7.37 2.83
C LEU A 193 -13.07 -7.20 4.34
N SER A 194 -11.85 -7.42 4.81
CA SER A 194 -11.46 -7.10 6.18
C SER A 194 -11.38 -5.59 6.39
N GLU A 195 -11.88 -5.11 7.54
CA GLU A 195 -11.78 -3.70 7.90
C GLU A 195 -10.33 -3.31 8.21
N TRP A 196 -9.66 -2.63 7.27
CA TRP A 196 -8.23 -2.34 7.44
C TRP A 196 -7.88 -0.85 7.54
N SER A 197 -6.86 -0.50 8.33
CA SER A 197 -6.32 0.85 8.38
C SER A 197 -5.42 1.14 7.17
N ALA A 198 -5.59 2.32 6.56
CA ALA A 198 -4.70 2.75 5.49
C ALA A 198 -3.29 3.04 6.04
N LYS A 199 -2.25 2.70 5.27
CA LYS A 199 -0.82 2.95 5.60
C LYS A 199 -0.32 2.25 6.87
N SER A 200 -0.84 1.05 7.15
CA SER A 200 -0.38 0.20 8.27
C SER A 200 0.34 -1.05 7.73
N PRO A 201 1.57 -0.90 7.18
CA PRO A 201 2.34 -2.06 6.71
C PRO A 201 2.74 -2.99 7.87
N ASP A 202 2.89 -2.42 9.06
CA ASP A 202 3.20 -3.09 10.32
C ASP A 202 2.10 -4.09 10.77
N LEU A 203 0.87 -3.87 10.30
CA LEU A 203 -0.25 -4.78 10.56
C LEU A 203 -0.42 -5.84 9.46
N ASN A 204 0.32 -5.83 8.36
CA ASN A 204 0.11 -6.80 7.29
C ASN A 204 1.10 -7.98 7.41
N ALA A 205 0.60 -9.21 7.57
CA ALA A 205 1.44 -10.40 7.74
C ALA A 205 2.41 -10.60 6.56
N ILE A 206 1.97 -10.36 5.32
CA ILE A 206 2.79 -10.54 4.13
C ILE A 206 3.95 -9.54 4.04
N LYS A 207 3.83 -8.35 4.66
CA LYS A 207 4.95 -7.38 4.70
C LYS A 207 6.14 -7.94 5.45
N HIS A 208 5.92 -8.77 6.46
CA HIS A 208 6.99 -9.42 7.20
C HIS A 208 7.64 -10.52 6.35
N LEU A 209 6.82 -11.31 5.64
CA LEU A 209 7.32 -12.30 4.69
C LEU A 209 8.20 -11.68 3.60
N TRP A 210 7.81 -10.52 3.05
CA TRP A 210 8.64 -9.80 2.08
C TRP A 210 10.02 -9.43 2.65
N SER A 211 10.11 -9.08 3.94
CA SER A 211 11.40 -8.82 4.59
C SER A 211 12.28 -10.07 4.66
N ILE A 212 11.69 -11.22 5.01
CA ILE A 212 12.40 -12.52 5.07
C ILE A 212 12.95 -12.89 3.69
N ILE A 213 12.14 -12.76 2.64
CA ILE A 213 12.60 -13.01 1.26
C ILE A 213 13.69 -12.01 0.88
N ASP A 214 13.53 -10.72 1.21
CA ASP A 214 14.53 -9.71 0.91
C ASP A 214 15.89 -10.03 1.55
N ASP A 215 15.89 -10.51 2.80
CA ASP A 215 17.08 -10.92 3.53
C ASP A 215 17.75 -12.15 2.91
N LYS A 216 16.97 -13.16 2.51
CA LYS A 216 17.51 -14.34 1.79
C LYS A 216 18.09 -13.98 0.43
N LEU A 217 17.53 -12.99 -0.27
CA LEU A 217 18.07 -12.53 -1.54
C LEU A 217 19.34 -11.69 -1.37
N LYS A 218 19.58 -11.07 -0.20
CA LYS A 218 20.83 -10.29 0.04
C LYS A 218 22.09 -11.16 0.03
N SER A 219 21.99 -12.44 0.38
CA SER A 219 23.13 -13.36 0.35
C SER A 219 23.42 -13.92 -1.04
N ARG A 220 22.56 -13.67 -2.02
CA ARG A 220 22.72 -14.14 -3.40
C ARG A 220 23.33 -13.06 -4.27
N SER A 221 24.25 -13.43 -5.16
CA SER A 221 24.71 -12.57 -6.24
C SER A 221 23.70 -12.62 -7.37
N ILE A 222 22.90 -11.55 -7.54
CA ILE A 222 21.86 -11.44 -8.57
C ILE A 222 22.25 -10.29 -9.51
N SER A 223 22.43 -10.61 -10.78
CA SER A 223 22.97 -9.69 -11.79
C SER A 223 21.98 -9.35 -12.90
N SER A 224 20.87 -10.09 -13.03
CA SER A 224 19.84 -9.87 -14.05
C SER A 224 18.41 -9.94 -13.50
N VAL A 225 17.45 -9.40 -14.27
CA VAL A 225 16.02 -9.49 -13.95
C VAL A 225 15.52 -10.93 -13.97
N ASN A 226 16.07 -11.76 -14.87
CA ASN A 226 15.69 -13.18 -14.98
C ASN A 226 16.16 -13.94 -13.74
N GLU A 227 17.41 -13.78 -13.34
CA GLU A 227 17.95 -14.37 -12.10
C GLU A 227 17.15 -13.90 -10.87
N LEU A 228 16.78 -12.62 -10.81
CA LEU A 228 15.94 -12.11 -9.73
C LEU A 228 14.56 -12.77 -9.72
N THR A 229 13.95 -12.96 -10.89
CA THR A 229 12.63 -13.57 -11.04
C THR A 229 12.64 -15.04 -10.65
N GLU A 230 13.66 -15.78 -11.09
CA GLU A 230 13.87 -17.19 -10.71
C GLU A 230 14.12 -17.31 -9.21
N ALA A 231 15.05 -16.53 -8.65
CA ALA A 231 15.36 -16.55 -7.22
C ALA A 231 14.12 -16.21 -6.37
N LEU A 232 13.34 -15.20 -6.78
CA LEU A 232 12.08 -14.85 -6.11
C LEU A 232 11.07 -16.01 -6.18
N SER A 233 10.94 -16.64 -7.34
CA SER A 233 10.01 -17.77 -7.53
C SER A 233 10.43 -18.98 -6.69
N THR A 234 11.72 -19.32 -6.67
CA THR A 234 12.27 -20.38 -5.82
C THR A 234 12.04 -20.08 -4.35
N GLU A 235 12.35 -18.87 -3.90
CA GLU A 235 12.16 -18.48 -2.51
C GLU A 235 10.68 -18.53 -2.13
N TRP A 236 9.80 -18.03 -2.99
CA TRP A 236 8.36 -18.04 -2.75
C TRP A 236 7.78 -19.45 -2.65
N LEU A 237 8.19 -20.35 -3.55
CA LEU A 237 7.77 -21.76 -3.54
C LEU A 237 8.36 -22.55 -2.36
N SER A 238 9.49 -22.10 -1.81
CA SER A 238 10.13 -22.71 -0.63
C SER A 238 9.49 -22.31 0.71
N ILE A 239 8.52 -21.39 0.70
CA ILE A 239 7.88 -20.90 1.92
C ILE A 239 7.06 -22.02 2.54
N LYS A 240 7.44 -22.35 3.77
CA LYS A 240 6.76 -23.36 4.57
C LYS A 240 5.43 -22.84 5.11
N PRO A 241 4.36 -23.66 5.12
CA PRO A 241 3.09 -23.33 5.77
C PRO A 241 3.25 -22.89 7.23
N GLU A 242 4.19 -23.50 7.97
CA GLU A 242 4.44 -23.19 9.38
C GLU A 242 4.86 -21.73 9.57
N LEU A 243 5.70 -21.20 8.67
CA LEU A 243 6.09 -19.78 8.70
C LEU A 243 4.87 -18.87 8.46
N CYS A 244 4.00 -19.24 7.52
CA CYS A 244 2.78 -18.46 7.26
C CYS A 244 1.85 -18.46 8.48
N TYR A 245 1.69 -19.63 9.11
CA TYR A 245 0.93 -19.77 10.35
C TYR A 245 1.48 -18.88 11.47
N GLU A 246 2.79 -18.90 11.71
CA GLU A 246 3.44 -18.07 12.73
C GLU A 246 3.22 -16.56 12.46
N LEU A 247 3.41 -16.14 11.21
CA LEU A 247 3.19 -14.75 10.81
C LEU A 247 1.75 -14.29 11.05
N VAL A 248 0.77 -15.11 10.66
CA VAL A 248 -0.66 -14.84 10.91
C VAL A 248 -0.95 -14.86 12.40
N PHE A 249 -0.37 -15.78 13.17
CA PHE A 249 -0.55 -15.84 14.63
C PHE A 249 -0.04 -14.58 15.34
N THR A 250 1.02 -13.94 14.82
CA THR A 250 1.52 -12.68 15.40
C THR A 250 0.53 -11.52 15.32
N MET A 251 -0.51 -11.62 14.48
CA MET A 251 -1.46 -10.54 14.24
C MET A 251 -2.19 -10.08 15.49
N SER A 252 -2.62 -11.01 16.34
CA SER A 252 -3.28 -10.67 17.61
C SER A 252 -2.38 -9.78 18.48
N LYS A 253 -1.10 -10.13 18.61
CA LYS A 253 -0.11 -9.35 19.36
C LYS A 253 0.15 -7.99 18.72
N LYS A 254 0.19 -7.91 17.38
CA LYS A 254 0.38 -6.65 16.63
C LYS A 254 -0.79 -5.69 16.83
N ILE A 255 -2.03 -6.20 16.79
CA ILE A 255 -3.24 -5.42 17.06
C ILE A 255 -3.23 -4.87 18.49
N GLN A 256 -2.91 -5.70 19.49
CA GLN A 256 -2.79 -5.27 20.88
C GLN A 256 -1.72 -4.19 21.07
N LYS A 257 -0.51 -4.38 20.49
CA LYS A 257 0.56 -3.38 20.52
C LYS A 257 0.14 -2.06 19.86
N CYS A 258 -0.56 -2.12 18.73
CA CYS A 258 -1.05 -0.92 18.04
C CYS A 258 -2.08 -0.17 18.89
N ILE A 259 -3.00 -0.88 19.54
CA ILE A 259 -3.99 -0.29 20.47
C ILE A 259 -3.29 0.37 21.67
N ALA A 260 -2.34 -0.34 22.29
CA ALA A 260 -1.54 0.17 23.41
C ALA A 260 -0.74 1.41 23.01
N ASN A 261 -0.20 1.45 21.79
CA ASN A 261 0.52 2.60 21.25
C ASN A 261 -0.42 3.68 20.65
N ASN A 262 -1.71 3.65 20.98
CA ASN A 262 -2.73 4.60 20.55
C ASN A 262 -2.80 4.77 19.01
N GLY A 263 -2.61 3.69 18.26
CA GLY A 263 -2.64 3.69 16.78
C GLY A 263 -1.37 4.20 16.11
N LYS A 264 -0.27 4.43 16.86
CA LYS A 264 1.04 4.74 16.30
C LYS A 264 1.73 3.47 15.79
N TYR A 265 2.75 3.66 14.94
CA TYR A 265 3.56 2.58 14.38
C TYR A 265 4.08 1.63 15.46
N ILE A 266 4.01 0.34 15.17
CA ILE A 266 4.68 -0.69 15.98
C ILE A 266 5.98 -1.11 15.30
N HIS A 267 7.00 -1.40 16.10
CA HIS A 267 8.19 -2.10 15.61
C HIS A 267 7.86 -3.58 15.47
N TYR A 268 8.15 -4.14 14.30
CA TYR A 268 8.03 -5.56 13.98
C TYR A 268 9.38 -6.11 13.56
#